data_AF-M5UM19-F1
#
_entry.id   AF-M5UM19-F1
#
_cell.length_a   1.000
_cell.length_b   1.000
_cell.length_c   1.000
_cell.angle_alpha   90.00
_cell.angle_beta   90.00
_cell.angle_gamma   90.00
#
_symmetry.space_group_name_H-M   'P 1'
#
loop_
_entity.id
_entity.type
_entity.pdbx_description
1 polymer ?
#
loop_
_entity_poly.entity_id
_entity_poly.type
_entity_poly.pdbx_seq_one_letter_code
_entity_poly.pdbx_strand_id
1 'polypeptide(L)'
;MCGSRNVIRRGFKQREFRASPIGLKQTVVVAALPRVQCHDCRTIRQIKINFADTRRSYTKGWARYALQLTRSMTITLCCVAT
;
A
#
# COMPACT_ATOMS: atom_id res chain seq x y z
N MET A 1 22.46 -0.75 0.23
CA MET A 1 21.75 -0.61 -1.07
C MET A 1 22.34 0.55 -1.84
N CYS A 2 22.60 0.40 -3.13
CA CYS A 2 23.52 1.25 -3.88
C CYS A 2 23.10 2.72 -4.10
N GLY A 3 21.91 3.18 -3.65
CA GLY A 3 21.50 4.60 -3.68
C GLY A 3 21.40 5.28 -5.06
N SER A 4 21.95 4.66 -6.10
CA SER A 4 22.08 5.21 -7.44
C SER A 4 20.73 5.53 -8.06
N ARG A 5 20.69 6.66 -8.78
CA ARG A 5 19.53 7.16 -9.53
C ARG A 5 19.45 6.56 -10.94
N ASN A 6 20.48 5.81 -11.37
CA ASN A 6 20.50 5.12 -12.64
C ASN A 6 19.61 3.87 -12.59
N VAL A 7 18.31 4.06 -12.83
CA VAL A 7 17.29 3.01 -12.74
C VAL A 7 16.46 2.91 -14.03
N ILE A 8 16.20 1.69 -14.48
CA ILE A 8 15.32 1.38 -15.62
C ILE A 8 14.00 0.77 -15.14
N ARG A 9 12.90 1.06 -15.85
CA ARG A 9 11.58 0.49 -15.53
C ARG A 9 11.47 -0.95 -16.07
N ARG A 10 11.26 -1.92 -15.19
CA ARG A 10 11.12 -3.37 -15.47
C ARG A 10 9.68 -3.84 -15.24
N GLY A 11 8.72 -3.18 -15.90
CA GLY A 11 7.30 -3.47 -15.79
C GLY A 11 6.64 -2.94 -14.51
N PHE A 12 5.45 -3.44 -14.20
CA PHE A 12 4.65 -3.05 -13.04
C PHE A 12 3.98 -4.26 -12.39
N LYS A 13 3.68 -4.14 -11.10
CA LYS A 13 2.81 -5.08 -10.37
C LYS A 13 1.58 -4.31 -9.91
N GLN A 14 0.41 -4.72 -10.35
CA GLN A 14 -0.84 -4.21 -9.78
C GLN A 14 -1.00 -4.74 -8.36
N ARG A 15 -1.40 -3.85 -7.45
CA ARG A 15 -1.74 -4.18 -6.07
C ARG A 15 -2.99 -3.44 -5.68
N GLU A 16 -3.84 -4.12 -4.94
CA GLU A 16 -5.04 -3.58 -4.35
C GLU A 16 -4.78 -3.20 -2.89
N PHE A 17 -5.24 -2.02 -2.51
CA PHE A 17 -5.09 -1.49 -1.16
C PHE A 17 -6.46 -1.14 -0.59
N ARG A 18 -6.77 -1.65 0.61
CA ARG A 18 -7.96 -1.22 1.36
C ARG A 18 -7.80 0.24 1.78
N ALA A 19 -8.74 1.07 1.38
CA ALA A 19 -8.80 2.48 1.73
C ALA A 19 -9.87 2.75 2.79
N SER A 20 -9.88 3.97 3.32
CA SER A 20 -10.96 4.41 4.21
C SER A 20 -12.29 4.26 3.48
N PRO A 21 -13.33 3.68 4.11
CA PRO A 21 -14.64 3.60 3.49
C PRO A 21 -15.15 5.01 3.21
N ILE A 22 -15.82 5.17 2.07
CA ILE A 22 -16.51 6.39 1.70
C ILE A 22 -17.99 6.15 2.01
N GLY A 23 -18.44 6.72 3.12
CA GLY A 23 -19.75 6.39 3.71
C GLY A 23 -19.78 4.94 4.21
N LEU A 24 -20.80 4.19 3.79
CA LEU A 24 -21.01 2.78 4.17
C LEU A 24 -20.36 1.78 3.21
N LYS A 25 -19.70 2.24 2.14
CA LYS A 25 -19.13 1.37 1.11
C LYS A 25 -17.64 1.15 1.33
N GLN A 26 -17.22 -0.11 1.28
CA GLN A 26 -15.82 -0.49 1.20
C GLN A 26 -15.16 0.15 -0.04
N THR A 27 -13.98 0.73 0.16
CA THR A 27 -13.22 1.38 -0.92
C THR A 27 -11.88 0.69 -1.11
N VAL A 28 -11.57 0.34 -2.36
CA VAL A 28 -10.30 -0.30 -2.74
C VAL A 28 -9.56 0.60 -3.73
N VAL A 29 -8.29 0.86 -3.45
CA VAL A 29 -7.39 1.61 -4.33
C VAL A 29 -6.51 0.61 -5.08
N VAL A 30 -6.68 0.56 -6.40
CA VAL A 30 -5.83 -0.26 -7.28
C VAL A 30 -4.67 0.61 -7.76
N ALA A 31 -3.45 0.23 -7.41
CA ALA A 31 -2.25 0.95 -7.86
C ALA A 31 -1.33 0.03 -8.66
N ALA A 32 -0.93 0.49 -9.85
CA ALA A 32 0.08 -0.15 -10.67
C ALA A 32 1.47 0.32 -10.21
N LEU A 33 2.20 -0.56 -9.54
CA LEU A 33 3.47 -0.21 -8.90
C LEU A 33 4.64 -0.60 -9.79
N PRO A 34 5.40 0.37 -10.31
CA PRO A 34 6.52 0.06 -11.19
C PRO A 34 7.62 -0.66 -10.40
N ARG A 35 8.21 -1.66 -11.04
CA ARG A 35 9.47 -2.26 -10.59
C ARG A 35 10.59 -1.54 -11.32
N VAL A 36 11.58 -1.06 -10.57
CA VAL A 36 12.75 -0.38 -11.11
C VAL A 36 13.98 -1.22 -10.83
N GLN A 37 14.81 -1.42 -11.85
CA GLN A 37 16.09 -2.11 -11.73
C GLN A 37 17.20 -1.07 -11.73
N CYS A 38 18.09 -1.11 -10.74
CA CYS A 38 19.29 -0.29 -10.78
C CYS A 38 20.27 -0.86 -11.82
N HIS A 39 20.83 -0.03 -12.67
CA HIS A 39 21.81 -0.47 -13.66
C HIS A 39 23.13 -0.91 -12.99
N ASP A 40 23.58 -0.16 -11.99
CA ASP A 40 24.90 -0.32 -11.38
C ASP A 40 24.96 -1.55 -10.47
N CYS A 41 23.94 -1.76 -9.63
CA CYS A 41 23.88 -2.92 -8.73
C CYS A 41 22.91 -4.02 -9.19
N ARG A 42 22.36 -3.90 -10.41
CA ARG A 42 21.39 -4.83 -11.06
C ARG A 42 20.17 -5.22 -10.23
N THR A 43 19.97 -4.60 -9.07
CA THR A 43 18.96 -4.95 -8.09
C THR A 43 17.60 -4.43 -8.54
N ILE A 44 16.59 -5.30 -8.54
CA ILE A 44 15.20 -4.94 -8.83
C ILE A 44 14.51 -4.56 -7.51
N ARG A 45 13.98 -3.34 -7.44
CA ARG A 45 13.18 -2.86 -6.30
C ARG A 45 11.84 -2.33 -6.76
N GLN A 46 10.84 -2.46 -5.90
CA GLN A 46 9.55 -1.80 -6.10
C GLN A 46 9.65 -0.34 -5.62
N ILE A 47 9.02 0.59 -6.33
CA ILE A 47 8.97 1.99 -5.90
C ILE A 47 8.26 2.07 -4.54
N LYS A 48 8.88 2.81 -3.62
CA LYS A 48 8.28 3.10 -2.31
C LYS A 48 7.18 4.13 -2.50
N ILE A 49 6.00 3.81 -2.00
CA ILE A 49 4.83 4.69 -2.02
C ILE A 49 4.67 5.32 -0.64
N ASN A 50 4.19 6.55 -0.59
CA ASN A 50 3.96 7.23 0.69
C ASN A 50 2.66 6.80 1.38
N PHE A 51 1.62 6.41 0.64
CA PHE A 51 0.29 6.12 1.19
C PHE A 51 0.11 4.70 1.76
N ALA A 52 0.94 3.74 1.36
CA ALA A 52 0.90 2.35 1.84
C ALA A 52 2.31 1.78 1.97
N ASP A 53 2.53 0.96 2.99
CA ASP A 53 3.81 0.26 3.17
C ASP A 53 3.96 -0.88 2.16
N THR A 54 5.20 -1.18 1.77
CA THR A 54 5.52 -2.17 0.73
C THR A 54 4.93 -3.55 1.01
N ARG A 55 4.76 -3.96 2.27
CA ARG A 55 4.21 -5.28 2.66
C ARG A 55 2.74 -5.26 3.07
N ARG A 56 2.10 -4.10 3.18
CA ARG A 56 0.71 -3.98 3.66
C ARG A 56 -0.26 -3.85 2.49
N SER A 57 -1.44 -4.43 2.62
CA SER A 57 -2.53 -4.36 1.63
C SER A 57 -3.60 -3.34 2.02
N TYR A 58 -3.28 -2.42 2.94
CA TYR A 58 -4.15 -1.32 3.34
C TYR A 58 -3.37 -0.01 3.36
N THR A 59 -4.10 1.08 3.18
CA THR A 59 -3.56 2.44 3.23
C THR A 59 -3.32 2.87 4.68
N LYS A 60 -2.37 3.81 4.89
CA LYS A 60 -2.15 4.42 6.21
C LYS A 60 -3.40 5.11 6.76
N GLY A 61 -4.24 5.66 5.87
CA GLY A 61 -5.53 6.24 6.23
C GLY A 61 -6.48 5.20 6.82
N TRP A 62 -6.64 4.04 6.15
CA TRP A 62 -7.44 2.94 6.67
C TRP A 62 -6.93 2.45 8.03
N ALA A 63 -5.61 2.34 8.22
CA ALA A 63 -5.04 1.93 9.50
C ALA A 63 -5.44 2.87 10.65
N ARG A 64 -5.44 4.20 10.41
CA ARG A 64 -5.91 5.18 11.41
C ARG A 64 -7.40 5.06 11.66
N TYR A 65 -8.18 4.87 10.61
CA TYR A 65 -9.64 4.69 10.71
C TYR A 65 -10.00 3.46 11.54
N ALA A 66 -9.38 2.32 11.26
CA ALA A 66 -9.54 1.10 12.05
C ALA A 66 -9.15 1.31 13.52
N LEU A 67 -8.04 2.02 13.78
CA LEU A 67 -7.59 2.33 15.15
C LEU A 67 -8.58 3.22 15.90
N GLN A 68 -9.22 4.17 15.21
CA GLN A 68 -10.30 4.97 15.79
C GLN A 68 -11.53 4.12 16.11
N LEU A 69 -11.92 3.21 15.21
CA LEU A 69 -13.06 2.31 15.43
C LEU A 69 -12.81 1.32 16.58
N THR A 70 -11.59 0.83 16.76
CA THR A 70 -11.26 -0.08 17.86
C THR A 70 -11.43 0.54 19.25
N ARG A 71 -11.55 1.87 19.36
CA ARG A 71 -11.87 2.54 20.63
C ARG A 71 -13.34 2.40 21.02
N SER A 72 -14.20 2.15 20.04
CA SER A 72 -15.66 2.10 20.22
C SER A 72 -16.22 0.70 19.95
N MET A 73 -15.46 -0.18 19.29
CA MET A 73 -15.89 -1.50 18.83
C MET A 73 -14.76 -2.52 18.92
N THR A 74 -15.11 -3.81 18.89
CA THR A 74 -14.14 -4.90 18.88
C THR A 74 -13.47 -5.07 17.52
N ILE A 75 -12.23 -5.56 17.52
CA ILE A 75 -11.41 -5.74 16.32
C ILE A 75 -12.06 -6.65 15.27
N THR A 76 -12.85 -7.64 15.72
CA THR A 76 -13.60 -8.57 14.86
C THR A 76 -14.61 -7.83 14.00
N LEU A 77 -15.34 -6.86 14.57
CA LEU A 77 -16.32 -6.07 13.83
C LEU A 77 -15.62 -5.15 12.81
N CYS A 78 -14.49 -4.56 13.19
CA CYS A 78 -13.72 -3.65 12.35
C CYS A 78 -13.12 -4.33 11.10
N CYS A 79 -12.73 -5.60 11.19
CA CYS A 79 -12.17 -6.35 10.06
C CYS A 79 -13.23 -6.88 9.08
N VAL A 80 -14.48 -7.01 9.53
CA VAL A 80 -15.59 -7.62 8.75
C VAL A 80 -16.52 -6.55 8.15
N ALA A 81 -16.68 -5.40 8.80
CA ALA A 81 -17.59 -4.33 8.35
C ALA A 81 -17.02 -3.43 7.24
N THR A 82 -15.77 -3.64 6.80
CA THR A 82 -15.08 -2.85 5.76
C THR A 82 -14.16 -3.70 4.91
#